data_AF-A0A653F1Q0-F1
#
_entry.id   AF-A0A653F1Q0-F1
#
_cell.length_a   1.000
_cell.length_b   1.000
_cell.length_c   1.000
_cell.angle_alpha   90.00
_cell.angle_beta   90.00
_cell.angle_gamma   90.00
#
_symmetry.space_group_name_H-M   'P 1'
#
loop_
_entity.id
_entity.type
_entity.pdbx_description
1 polymer ?
#
loop_
_entity_poly.entity_id
_entity_poly.type
_entity_poly.pdbx_seq_one_letter_code
_entity_poly.pdbx_strand_id
1 'polypeptide(L)'
;MLGPDGMNQATLYASAEPCLMCAGAAYWTGIGKIVYGLPEHRLLQLTGSNPDNPTFALRCREALAHGQRAITIIGPLLEDEAAQPHEGYWH
;
A
#
# COMPACT_ATOMS: atom_id res chain seq x y z
N MET A 1 14.70 15.02 12.71
CA MET A 1 13.43 14.37 12.29
C MET A 1 12.62 15.38 11.48
N LEU A 2 11.84 14.93 10.49
CA LEU A 2 11.14 15.79 9.52
C LEU A 2 9.99 16.64 10.10
N GLY A 3 9.46 16.27 11.28
CA GLY A 3 8.35 16.97 11.92
C GLY A 3 7.02 16.86 11.14
N PRO A 4 5.92 17.42 11.66
CA PRO A 4 4.61 17.31 11.03
C PRO A 4 4.58 17.89 9.60
N ASP A 5 5.17 19.06 9.38
CA ASP A 5 5.17 19.72 8.07
C ASP A 5 6.01 18.95 7.05
N GLY A 6 7.17 18.45 7.46
CA GLY A 6 8.03 17.66 6.59
C GLY A 6 7.41 16.30 6.22
N MET A 7 6.75 15.63 7.18
CA MET A 7 6.02 14.38 6.91
C MET A 7 4.86 14.60 5.95
N ASN A 8 4.15 15.73 6.06
CA ASN A 8 3.05 16.05 5.14
C ASN A 8 3.52 16.29 3.69
N GLN A 9 4.79 16.62 3.48
CA GLN A 9 5.40 16.72 2.15
C GLN A 9 6.07 15.41 1.71
N ALA A 10 6.22 14.44 2.63
CA ALA A 10 6.86 13.16 2.33
C ALA A 10 5.97 12.28 1.44
N THR A 11 6.63 11.52 0.55
CA THR A 11 5.99 10.54 -0.31
C THR A 11 6.52 9.14 0.02
N LEU A 12 5.61 8.21 0.32
CA LEU A 12 5.90 6.79 0.44
C LEU A 12 5.83 6.15 -0.95
N TYR A 13 6.94 5.61 -1.44
CA TYR A 13 6.96 4.76 -2.62
C TYR A 13 7.04 3.30 -2.17
N ALA A 14 6.09 2.47 -2.62
CA ALA A 14 6.00 1.06 -2.25
C ALA A 14 5.83 0.18 -3.49
N SER A 15 6.40 -1.03 -3.47
CA SER A 15 6.23 -2.00 -4.56
C SER A 15 4.80 -2.53 -4.63
N ALA A 16 4.18 -2.79 -3.49
CA ALA A 16 2.78 -3.19 -3.37
C ALA A 16 1.97 -2.15 -2.59
N GLU A 17 0.65 -2.19 -2.77
CA GLU A 17 -0.30 -1.39 -2.02
C GLU A 17 -0.11 -1.62 -0.51
N PRO A 18 -0.03 -0.55 0.31
CA PRO A 18 0.08 -0.73 1.74
C PRO A 18 -1.13 -1.47 2.30
N CYS A 19 -0.91 -2.65 2.90
CA CYS A 19 -1.96 -3.36 3.62
C CYS A 19 -2.53 -2.49 4.76
N LEU A 20 -3.65 -2.91 5.36
CA LEU A 20 -4.35 -2.14 6.40
C LEU A 20 -3.42 -1.60 7.51
N MET A 21 -2.48 -2.43 7.99
CA MET A 21 -1.50 -2.02 9.00
C MET A 21 -0.59 -0.89 8.49
N CYS A 22 -0.02 -1.05 7.31
CA CYS A 22 0.91 -0.09 6.71
C CYS A 22 0.20 1.21 6.29
N ALA A 23 -1.03 1.13 5.79
CA ALA A 23 -1.87 2.28 5.50
C ALA A 23 -2.14 3.10 6.79
N GLY A 24 -2.49 2.42 7.88
CA GLY A 24 -2.64 3.05 9.20
C GLY A 24 -1.35 3.71 9.69
N ALA A 25 -0.21 3.04 9.53
CA ALA A 25 1.09 3.61 9.89
C ALA A 25 1.40 4.88 9.06
N ALA A 26 1.16 4.86 7.75
CA ALA A 26 1.35 6.02 6.89
C ALA A 26 0.45 7.21 7.32
N TYR A 27 -0.79 6.92 7.70
CA TYR A 27 -1.71 7.93 8.23
C TYR A 27 -1.19 8.59 9.51
N TRP A 28 -0.83 7.79 10.52
CA TRP A 28 -0.43 8.29 11.83
C TRP A 28 0.95 8.94 11.84
N THR A 29 1.84 8.54 10.94
CA THR A 29 3.14 9.19 10.75
C THR A 29 3.05 10.52 9.99
N GLY A 30 1.88 10.84 9.41
CA GLY A 30 1.62 12.11 8.76
C GLY A 30 2.06 12.17 7.30
N ILE A 31 2.28 11.04 6.63
CA ILE A 31 2.67 10.98 5.22
C ILE A 31 1.59 11.64 4.35
N GLY A 32 2.01 12.52 3.43
CA GLY A 32 1.10 13.26 2.55
C GLY A 32 0.74 12.53 1.26
N LYS A 33 1.61 11.62 0.80
CA LYS A 33 1.42 10.91 -0.47
C LYS A 33 1.90 9.47 -0.42
N ILE A 34 1.13 8.58 -1.03
CA ILE A 34 1.46 7.17 -1.23
C ILE A 34 1.47 6.90 -2.74
N VAL A 35 2.53 6.26 -3.22
CA VAL A 35 2.69 5.79 -4.59
C VAL A 35 2.98 4.30 -4.54
N TYR A 36 2.18 3.48 -5.21
CA TYR A 36 2.34 2.03 -5.18
C TYR A 36 2.23 1.35 -6.54
N GLY A 37 2.88 0.19 -6.65
CA GLY A 37 2.91 -0.58 -7.89
C GLY A 37 1.79 -1.61 -8.01
N LEU A 38 1.87 -2.68 -7.23
CA LEU A 38 0.93 -3.80 -7.25
C LEU A 38 -0.30 -3.52 -6.36
N PRO A 39 -1.54 -3.56 -6.86
CA PRO A 39 -2.72 -3.33 -6.04
C PRO A 39 -3.07 -4.57 -5.19
N GLU A 40 -3.70 -4.35 -4.03
CA GLU A 40 -3.99 -5.41 -3.04
C GLU A 40 -4.83 -6.56 -3.63
N HIS A 41 -5.79 -6.24 -4.51
CA HIS A 41 -6.63 -7.25 -5.15
C HIS A 41 -5.85 -8.15 -6.13
N ARG A 42 -4.79 -7.63 -6.76
CA ARG A 42 -3.93 -8.43 -7.64
C ARG A 42 -2.94 -9.25 -6.81
N LEU A 43 -2.45 -8.69 -5.70
CA LEU A 43 -1.69 -9.46 -4.71
C LEU A 43 -2.50 -10.66 -4.19
N LEU A 44 -3.80 -10.49 -3.88
CA LEU A 44 -4.67 -11.58 -3.46
C LEU A 44 -4.76 -12.70 -4.52
N GLN A 45 -4.82 -12.34 -5.81
CA GLN A 45 -4.84 -13.34 -6.89
C GLN A 45 -3.56 -14.17 -6.93
N LEU A 46 -2.42 -13.57 -6.58
CA LEU A 46 -1.11 -14.22 -6.55
C LEU A 46 -0.93 -15.08 -5.29
N THR A 47 -1.40 -14.60 -4.13
CA THR A 47 -1.23 -15.30 -2.85
C THR A 47 -2.28 -16.39 -2.63
N GLY A 48 -3.50 -16.21 -3.16
CA GLY A 48 -4.62 -17.12 -2.94
C GLY A 48 -4.90 -17.36 -1.45
N SER A 49 -4.91 -18.62 -1.04
CA SER A 49 -5.10 -19.02 0.37
C SER A 49 -3.78 -19.38 1.08
N ASN A 50 -2.64 -18.81 0.64
CA ASN A 50 -1.35 -19.08 1.25
C ASN A 50 -1.33 -18.63 2.73
N PRO A 51 -0.94 -19.51 3.68
CA PRO A 51 -0.95 -19.21 5.12
C PRO A 51 0.10 -18.18 5.56
N ASP A 52 1.18 -17.98 4.79
CA ASP A 52 2.24 -17.03 5.10
C ASP A 52 1.81 -15.58 4.82
N ASN A 53 0.82 -15.39 3.94
CA ASN A 53 0.24 -14.08 3.68
C ASN A 53 -1.28 -14.18 3.46
N PRO A 54 -2.07 -14.29 4.55
CA PRO A 54 -3.53 -14.26 4.49
C PRO A 54 -3.98 -12.85 4.07
N THR A 55 -4.00 -12.65 2.75
CA THR A 55 -4.05 -11.31 2.16
C THR A 55 -5.39 -10.65 2.49
N PHE A 56 -5.31 -9.53 3.20
CA PHE A 56 -6.48 -8.79 3.65
C PHE A 56 -6.89 -7.81 2.56
N ALA A 57 -7.85 -8.22 1.73
CA ALA A 57 -8.25 -7.55 0.50
C ALA A 57 -9.05 -6.23 0.68
N LEU A 58 -8.57 -5.35 1.55
CA LEU A 58 -9.07 -3.99 1.74
C LEU A 58 -8.06 -3.00 1.16
N ARG A 59 -8.49 -2.16 0.22
CA ARG A 59 -7.61 -1.20 -0.43
C ARG A 59 -7.21 -0.11 0.55
N CYS A 60 -5.96 0.36 0.47
CA CYS A 60 -5.48 1.43 1.36
C CYS A 60 -6.32 2.71 1.21
N ARG A 61 -6.78 2.98 -0.01
CA ARG A 61 -7.62 4.14 -0.33
C ARG A 61 -9.02 4.06 0.28
N GLU A 62 -9.55 2.85 0.48
CA GLU A 62 -10.82 2.67 1.20
C GLU A 62 -10.61 2.89 2.70
N ALA A 63 -9.57 2.27 3.28
CA ALA A 63 -9.24 2.47 4.69
C ALA A 63 -8.98 3.95 5.04
N LEU A 64 -8.21 4.65 4.21
CA LEU A 64 -7.81 6.04 4.42
C LEU A 64 -8.94 7.04 4.14
N ALA A 65 -10.00 6.65 3.42
CA ALA A 65 -11.18 7.50 3.20
C ALA A 65 -11.95 7.81 4.50
N HIS A 66 -11.71 7.03 5.56
CA HIS A 66 -12.30 7.25 6.88
C HIS A 66 -11.48 8.20 7.78
N GLY A 67 -10.37 8.75 7.28
CA GLY A 67 -9.48 9.64 8.02
C GLY A 67 -9.89 11.12 8.02
N GLN A 68 -9.34 11.90 8.94
CA GLN A 68 -9.58 13.35 9.02
C GLN A 68 -8.58 14.20 8.20
N ARG A 69 -7.59 13.56 7.57
CA ARG A 69 -6.61 14.21 6.69
C ARG A 69 -6.66 13.59 5.30
N ALA A 70 -6.47 14.42 4.29
CA ALA A 70 -6.28 13.95 2.92
C ALA A 70 -4.87 13.37 2.76
N ILE A 71 -4.78 12.20 2.12
CA ILE A 71 -3.53 11.59 1.68
C ILE A 71 -3.68 11.35 0.19
N THR A 72 -2.74 11.84 -0.59
CA THR A 72 -2.74 11.62 -2.04
C THR A 72 -2.31 10.18 -2.31
N ILE A 73 -3.10 9.42 -3.07
CA ILE A 73 -2.78 8.03 -3.39
C ILE A 73 -2.67 7.91 -4.91
N ILE A 74 -1.49 7.51 -5.38
CA ILE A 74 -1.20 7.27 -6.79
C ILE A 74 -0.86 5.80 -6.95
N GLY A 75 -1.52 5.14 -7.89
CA GLY A 75 -1.34 3.73 -8.12
C GLY A 75 -2.67 3.07 -8.48
N PRO A 76 -2.61 1.85 -9.00
CA PRO A 76 -1.38 1.09 -9.26
C PRO A 76 -0.54 1.63 -10.45
N LEU A 77 0.78 1.40 -10.44
CA LEU A 77 1.75 1.81 -11.48
C LEU A 77 2.74 0.68 -11.77
N LEU A 78 3.04 0.37 -13.03
CA LEU A 78 3.97 -0.72 -13.37
C LEU A 78 3.55 -2.06 -12.74
N GLU A 79 2.25 -2.39 -12.83
CA GLU A 79 1.69 -3.55 -12.14
C GLU A 79 2.35 -4.87 -12.55
N ASP A 80 2.65 -5.03 -13.83
CA ASP A 80 3.21 -6.27 -14.36
C ASP A 80 4.63 -6.46 -13.81
N GLU A 81 5.45 -5.39 -13.79
CA GLU A 81 6.77 -5.41 -13.17
C GLU A 81 6.70 -5.61 -11.65
N ALA A 82 5.73 -4.98 -10.98
CA ALA A 82 5.53 -5.12 -9.55
C ALA A 82 5.02 -6.53 -9.16
N ALA A 83 4.40 -7.27 -10.09
CA ALA A 83 3.96 -8.65 -9.89
C ALA A 83 5.10 -9.67 -10.04
N GLN A 84 6.16 -9.37 -10.82
CA GLN A 84 7.24 -10.32 -11.12
C GLN A 84 7.85 -10.99 -9.88
N PRO A 85 8.13 -10.29 -8.75
CA PRO A 85 8.70 -10.93 -7.56
C PRO A 85 7.78 -11.95 -6.88
N HIS A 86 6.49 -11.92 -7.20
CA HIS A 86 5.48 -12.80 -6.64
C HIS A 86 5.20 -14.04 -7.51
N GLU A 87 5.65 -14.05 -8.76
CA GLU A 87 5.46 -15.18 -9.67
C GLU A 87 6.22 -16.41 -9.16
N GLY A 88 5.48 -17.49 -8.87
CA GLY A 88 6.05 -18.75 -8.37
C GLY A 88 6.60 -18.70 -6.94
N TYR A 89 6.47 -17.57 -6.22
CA TYR A 89 6.94 -17.45 -4.83
C TYR A 89 5.95 -18.03 -3.81
N TRP A 90 4.65 -17.93 -4.07
CA TRP A 90 3.58 -18.27 -3.13
C TRP A 90 3.13 -19.75 -3.19
N HIS A 91 3.83 -20.61 -3.93
CA HIS A 91 3.52 -22.03 -4.15
C HIS A 91 4.77 -22.88 -4.02
#